data_AF-A0A7S4JBV4-F1
#
_entry.id   AF-A0A7S4JBV4-F1
#
_cell.length_a   1.000
_cell.length_b   1.000
_cell.length_c   1.000
_cell.angle_alpha   90.00
_cell.angle_beta   90.00
_cell.angle_gamma   90.00
#
_symmetry.space_group_name_H-M   'P 1'
#
loop_
_entity.id
_entity.type
_entity.pdbx_description
1 polymer ?
#
loop_
_entity_poly.entity_id
_entity_poly.type
_entity_poly.pdbx_seq_one_letter_code
_entity_poly.pdbx_strand_id
1 'polypeptide(L)'
;MYLCRSQESSTNLLLLFKANKCPHCQRMAPDYEKLSEDDDLKGNDVTLATIDVPSNRGSSIRFGIRGFPTLIYFHNGRIYRYSGKRQFTPIKSFVMKGYENYGDGEEVPPKPTFLSQFVLIGKAVWAELYDAAQGKAGMVGYAMIVLMGILVGLLGMLVVFLITILTGRYDDVDKVKGD
;
A
#
# COMPACT_ATOMS: atom_id res chain seq x y z
N MET A 1 -19.35 -18.21 -13.20
CA MET A 1 -17.99 -18.73 -13.45
C MET A 1 -17.03 -17.54 -13.32
N TYR A 2 -16.53 -17.28 -12.12
CA TYR A 2 -15.70 -16.10 -11.83
C TYR A 2 -14.23 -16.47 -12.01
N LEU A 3 -13.73 -16.39 -13.25
CA LEU A 3 -12.29 -16.49 -13.52
C LEU A 3 -11.70 -15.09 -13.50
N CYS A 4 -11.30 -14.62 -12.32
CA CYS A 4 -10.33 -13.54 -12.22
C CYS A 4 -8.96 -14.14 -12.57
N ARG A 5 -8.68 -14.25 -13.88
CA ARG A 5 -7.34 -14.55 -14.36
C ARG A 5 -6.45 -13.38 -13.95
N SER A 6 -5.35 -13.72 -13.28
CA SER A 6 -4.38 -12.85 -12.65
C SER A 6 -4.20 -11.49 -13.33
N GLN A 7 -4.20 -10.43 -12.52
CA GLN A 7 -3.71 -9.10 -12.89
C GLN A 7 -2.29 -9.18 -13.49
N GLU A 8 -2.20 -9.15 -14.82
CA GLU A 8 -1.05 -8.70 -15.62
C GLU A 8 -1.43 -8.88 -17.10
N SER A 9 -2.24 -7.96 -17.63
CA SER A 9 -2.34 -7.78 -19.07
C SER A 9 -2.88 -6.38 -19.35
N SER A 10 -2.19 -5.67 -20.22
CA SER A 10 -2.40 -4.31 -20.69
C SER A 10 -3.70 -4.13 -21.49
N THR A 11 -4.84 -4.40 -20.85
CA THR A 11 -6.16 -4.37 -21.47
C THR A 11 -7.11 -3.51 -20.63
N ASN A 12 -7.99 -2.76 -21.29
CA ASN A 12 -8.95 -1.85 -20.65
C ASN A 12 -9.79 -2.62 -19.63
N LEU A 13 -9.74 -2.26 -18.34
CA LEU A 13 -10.42 -3.00 -17.29
C LEU A 13 -11.19 -2.05 -16.37
N LEU A 14 -12.51 -2.25 -16.26
CA LEU A 14 -13.34 -1.55 -15.30
C LEU A 14 -13.58 -2.45 -14.08
N LEU A 15 -13.17 -1.98 -12.90
CA LEU A 15 -13.36 -2.65 -11.62
C LEU A 15 -14.43 -1.94 -10.79
N LEU A 16 -15.45 -2.69 -10.37
CA LEU A 16 -16.42 -2.28 -9.36
C LEU A 16 -16.10 -2.92 -8.01
N PHE A 17 -15.83 -2.10 -7.01
CA PHE A 17 -15.69 -2.54 -5.63
C PHE A 17 -17.02 -2.42 -4.90
N LYS A 18 -17.57 -3.56 -4.48
CA LYS A 18 -18.84 -3.65 -3.76
C LYS A 18 -18.66 -4.27 -2.38
N ALA A 19 -19.62 -3.99 -1.50
CA ALA A 19 -19.73 -4.58 -0.18
C ALA A 19 -21.04 -5.37 -0.05
N ASN A 20 -20.97 -6.47 0.71
CA ASN A 20 -22.14 -7.28 1.03
C ASN A 20 -23.14 -6.43 1.84
N LYS A 21 -24.43 -6.49 1.46
CA LYS A 21 -25.53 -5.76 2.11
C LYS A 21 -25.45 -4.23 2.07
N CYS A 22 -24.87 -3.63 1.02
CA CYS A 22 -24.92 -2.17 0.84
C CYS A 22 -26.09 -1.76 -0.09
N PRO A 23 -27.12 -1.03 0.41
CA PRO A 23 -28.26 -0.62 -0.41
C PRO A 23 -27.87 0.36 -1.54
N HIS A 24 -26.79 1.13 -1.36
CA HIS A 24 -26.24 1.99 -2.42
C HIS A 24 -25.55 1.19 -3.53
N CYS A 25 -24.95 0.04 -3.21
CA CYS A 25 -24.35 -0.85 -4.22
C CYS A 25 -25.43 -1.61 -4.99
N GLN A 26 -26.48 -2.08 -4.32
CA GLN A 26 -27.59 -2.81 -4.96
C GLN A 26 -28.32 -1.97 -6.01
N ARG A 27 -28.52 -0.67 -5.75
CA ARG A 27 -29.13 0.23 -6.75
C ARG A 27 -28.29 0.41 -8.00
N MET A 28 -26.97 0.27 -7.90
CA MET A 28 -26.04 0.44 -9.01
C MET A 28 -25.75 -0.87 -9.75
N ALA A 29 -25.94 -2.02 -9.11
CA ALA A 29 -25.72 -3.34 -9.71
C ALA A 29 -26.41 -3.53 -11.08
N PRO A 30 -27.72 -3.21 -11.27
CA PRO A 30 -28.36 -3.42 -12.57
C PRO A 30 -27.83 -2.48 -13.65
N ASP A 31 -27.41 -1.27 -13.30
CA ASP A 31 -26.78 -0.34 -14.25
C ASP A 31 -25.38 -0.83 -14.65
N TYR A 32 -24.67 -1.49 -13.74
CA TYR A 32 -23.37 -2.08 -14.01
C TYR A 32 -23.45 -3.34 -14.88
N GLU A 33 -24.47 -4.18 -14.67
CA GLU A 33 -24.73 -5.35 -15.51
C GLU A 33 -25.06 -4.94 -16.96
N LYS A 34 -25.86 -3.88 -17.14
CA LYS A 34 -26.13 -3.32 -18.48
C LYS A 34 -24.85 -2.88 -19.20
N LEU A 35 -23.87 -2.32 -18.48
CA LEU A 35 -22.58 -1.96 -19.08
C LEU A 35 -21.83 -3.19 -19.58
N SER A 36 -21.96 -4.34 -18.91
CA SER A 36 -21.30 -5.57 -19.35
C SER A 36 -21.91 -6.16 -20.63
N GLU A 37 -23.18 -5.86 -20.87
CA GLU A 37 -23.90 -6.29 -22.06
C GLU A 37 -23.72 -5.34 -23.26
N ASP A 38 -23.26 -4.12 -23.02
CA ASP A 38 -23.11 -3.08 -24.04
C ASP A 38 -22.01 -3.42 -25.06
N ASP A 39 -22.39 -3.43 -26.33
CA ASP A 39 -21.50 -3.84 -27.42
C ASP A 39 -20.41 -2.82 -27.73
N ASP A 40 -20.61 -1.53 -27.40
CA ASP A 40 -19.59 -0.52 -27.63
C ASP A 40 -18.38 -0.75 -26.69
N LEU A 41 -18.64 -1.20 -25.46
CA LEU A 41 -17.58 -1.54 -24.50
C LEU A 41 -16.84 -2.81 -24.88
N LYS A 42 -17.55 -3.81 -25.42
CA LYS A 42 -16.92 -5.03 -25.98
C LYS A 42 -16.06 -4.71 -27.20
N GLY A 43 -16.50 -3.77 -28.05
CA GLY A 43 -15.76 -3.33 -29.24
C GLY A 43 -14.42 -2.65 -28.90
N ASN A 44 -14.32 -2.02 -27.73
CA ASN A 44 -13.10 -1.38 -27.23
C ASN A 44 -12.24 -2.28 -26.31
N ASP A 45 -12.49 -3.59 -26.32
CA ASP A 45 -11.79 -4.58 -25.50
C ASP A 45 -11.81 -4.22 -24.00
N VAL A 46 -12.92 -3.64 -23.53
CA VAL A 46 -13.12 -3.30 -22.13
C VAL A 46 -13.64 -4.51 -21.39
N THR A 47 -12.83 -5.04 -20.49
CA THR A 47 -13.25 -6.08 -19.54
C THR A 47 -13.92 -5.43 -18.34
N LEU A 48 -15.07 -5.94 -17.91
CA LEU A 48 -15.71 -5.53 -16.66
C LEU A 48 -15.52 -6.62 -15.60
N ALA A 49 -15.14 -6.21 -14.40
CA ALA A 49 -15.06 -7.11 -13.26
C ALA A 49 -15.59 -6.46 -11.98
N THR A 50 -16.06 -7.31 -11.07
CA THR A 50 -16.63 -6.90 -9.80
C THR A 50 -15.89 -7.62 -8.68
N ILE A 51 -15.48 -6.86 -7.66
CA ILE A 51 -14.74 -7.36 -6.51
C ILE A 51 -15.58 -7.17 -5.24
N ASP A 52 -15.80 -8.28 -4.55
CA ASP A 52 -16.40 -8.30 -3.22
C ASP A 52 -15.34 -8.03 -2.15
N VAL A 53 -15.36 -6.81 -1.60
CA VAL A 53 -14.36 -6.37 -0.61
C VAL A 53 -14.43 -7.11 0.72
N PRO A 54 -15.60 -7.45 1.31
CA PRO A 54 -15.63 -8.21 2.56
C PRO A 54 -14.91 -9.56 2.46
N SER A 55 -14.97 -10.19 1.30
CA SER A 55 -14.27 -11.45 1.00
C SER A 55 -12.80 -11.24 0.66
N ASN A 56 -12.42 -10.06 0.16
CA ASN A 56 -11.05 -9.74 -0.26
C ASN A 56 -10.55 -8.39 0.29
N ARG A 57 -10.33 -8.31 1.60
CA ARG A 57 -9.93 -7.06 2.29
C ARG A 57 -8.59 -6.50 1.81
N GLY A 58 -7.69 -7.35 1.30
CA GLY A 58 -6.41 -6.90 0.75
C GLY A 58 -6.56 -6.00 -0.46
N SER A 59 -7.62 -6.21 -1.27
CA SER A 59 -7.89 -5.39 -2.45
C SER A 59 -8.29 -3.95 -2.10
N SER A 60 -9.13 -3.75 -1.09
CA SER A 60 -9.53 -2.40 -0.67
C SER A 60 -8.39 -1.62 -0.05
N ILE A 61 -7.51 -2.28 0.70
CA ILE A 61 -6.31 -1.65 1.26
C ILE A 61 -5.36 -1.27 0.13
N ARG A 62 -5.09 -2.20 -0.80
CA ARG A 62 -4.20 -1.96 -1.95
C ARG A 62 -4.64 -0.75 -2.78
N PHE A 63 -5.93 -0.65 -3.08
CA PHE A 63 -6.48 0.46 -3.86
C PHE A 63 -6.94 1.66 -3.01
N GLY A 64 -6.70 1.67 -1.69
CA GLY A 64 -7.06 2.79 -0.82
C GLY A 64 -8.56 3.12 -0.76
N ILE A 65 -9.43 2.11 -0.87
CA ILE A 65 -10.88 2.28 -0.96
C ILE A 65 -11.48 2.55 0.41
N ARG A 66 -11.99 3.77 0.59
CA ARG A 66 -12.60 4.23 1.86
C ARG A 66 -14.13 4.18 1.87
N GLY A 67 -14.77 3.91 0.73
CA GLY A 67 -16.23 3.91 0.61
C GLY A 67 -16.75 3.06 -0.55
N PHE A 68 -18.04 2.74 -0.52
CA PHE A 68 -18.71 1.91 -1.52
C PHE A 68 -19.94 2.61 -2.10
N PRO A 69 -20.35 2.28 -3.33
CA PRO A 69 -19.57 1.62 -4.37
C PRO A 69 -18.46 2.55 -4.92
N THR A 70 -17.31 1.96 -5.28
CA THR A 70 -16.19 2.67 -5.93
C THR A 70 -15.87 2.00 -7.26
N LEU A 71 -15.72 2.80 -8.31
CA LEU A 71 -15.33 2.38 -9.65
C LEU A 71 -13.90 2.82 -9.95
N ILE A 72 -13.09 1.91 -10.46
CA ILE A 72 -11.72 2.18 -10.91
C ILE A 72 -11.57 1.64 -12.33
N TYR A 73 -11.17 2.51 -13.25
CA TYR A 73 -10.85 2.14 -14.62
C TYR A 73 -9.34 2.03 -14.80
N PHE A 74 -8.89 0.95 -15.42
CA PHE A 74 -7.51 0.66 -15.72
C PHE A 74 -7.31 0.82 -17.21
N HIS A 75 -6.38 1.69 -17.58
CA HIS A 75 -6.01 1.94 -18.97
C HIS A 75 -4.50 2.12 -19.03
N ASN A 76 -3.81 1.34 -19.88
CA ASN A 76 -2.36 1.42 -20.11
C ASN A 76 -1.50 1.47 -18.82
N GLY A 77 -1.84 0.65 -17.83
CA GLY A 77 -1.07 0.57 -16.57
C GLY A 77 -1.32 1.72 -15.59
N ARG A 78 -2.29 2.59 -15.88
CA ARG A 78 -2.74 3.67 -14.99
C ARG A 78 -4.14 3.43 -14.48
N ILE A 79 -4.44 3.97 -13.30
CA ILE A 79 -5.75 3.89 -12.66
C ILE A 79 -6.45 5.24 -12.67
N TYR A 80 -7.73 5.22 -13.03
CA TYR A 80 -8.61 6.38 -13.05
C TYR A 80 -9.78 6.09 -12.12
N ARG A 81 -9.88 6.86 -11.03
CA ARG A 81 -10.96 6.73 -10.05
C ARG A 81 -12.17 7.52 -10.53
N TYR A 82 -13.29 6.84 -10.69
CA TYR A 82 -14.53 7.50 -11.08
C TYR A 82 -15.29 8.01 -9.87
N SER A 83 -15.51 9.32 -9.80
CA SER A 83 -16.28 9.98 -8.73
C SER A 83 -17.59 10.60 -9.22
N GLY A 84 -18.00 10.32 -10.46
CA GLY A 84 -19.19 10.88 -11.07
C GLY A 84 -20.51 10.20 -10.66
N LYS A 85 -21.57 10.47 -11.43
CA LYS A 85 -22.91 9.89 -11.23
C LYS A 85 -22.89 8.36 -11.46
N ARG A 86 -23.53 7.60 -10.56
CA ARG A 86 -23.56 6.13 -10.56
C ARG A 86 -24.67 5.56 -11.45
N GLN A 87 -24.76 6.05 -12.68
CA GLN A 87 -25.77 5.64 -13.67
C GLN A 87 -25.07 5.06 -14.91
N PHE A 88 -25.79 4.29 -15.70
CA PHE A 88 -25.29 3.68 -16.93
C PHE A 88 -24.61 4.69 -17.88
N THR A 89 -25.30 5.76 -18.27
CA THR A 89 -24.81 6.70 -19.29
C THR A 89 -23.51 7.42 -18.90
N PRO A 90 -23.39 8.00 -17.68
CA PRO A 90 -22.15 8.67 -17.25
C PRO A 90 -20.96 7.72 -17.10
N ILE A 91 -21.19 6.47 -16.69
CA ILE A 91 -20.12 5.48 -16.56
C ILE A 91 -19.64 5.05 -17.95
N LYS A 92 -20.57 4.81 -18.89
CA LYS A 92 -20.23 4.48 -20.28
C LYS A 92 -19.36 5.56 -20.91
N SER A 93 -19.77 6.84 -20.81
CA SER A 93 -18.98 7.94 -21.38
C SER A 93 -17.62 8.11 -20.72
N PHE A 94 -17.52 7.83 -19.41
CA PHE A 94 -16.25 7.83 -18.69
C PHE A 94 -15.26 6.81 -19.23
N VAL A 95 -15.69 5.56 -19.41
CA VAL A 95 -14.84 4.48 -19.92
C VAL A 95 -14.38 4.73 -21.35
N MET A 96 -15.25 5.32 -22.18
CA MET A 96 -14.95 5.58 -23.59
C MET A 96 -13.85 6.62 -23.79
N LYS A 97 -14.01 7.79 -23.17
CA LYS A 97 -13.06 8.92 -23.30
C LYS A 97 -13.03 9.83 -22.07
N GLY A 98 -14.05 9.77 -21.20
CA GLY A 98 -14.13 10.69 -20.07
C GLY A 98 -13.02 10.53 -19.03
N TYR A 99 -12.30 9.40 -19.01
CA TYR A 99 -11.16 9.19 -18.12
C TYR A 99 -9.99 10.14 -18.38
N GLU A 100 -9.81 10.63 -19.62
CA GLU A 100 -8.77 11.61 -19.97
C GLU A 100 -8.93 12.92 -19.18
N ASN A 101 -10.16 13.28 -18.83
CA ASN A 101 -10.45 14.49 -18.05
C ASN A 101 -10.09 14.38 -16.57
N TYR A 102 -9.71 13.18 -16.09
CA TYR A 102 -9.30 12.94 -14.71
C TYR A 102 -7.78 13.11 -14.51
N GLY A 103 -7.07 13.65 -15.51
CA GLY A 103 -5.63 13.92 -15.49
C GLY A 103 -4.81 12.71 -15.91
N ASP A 104 -3.54 12.67 -15.50
CA ASP A 104 -2.59 11.64 -15.95
C ASP A 104 -2.86 10.25 -15.33
N GLY A 105 -3.86 10.08 -14.46
CA GLY A 105 -4.13 8.83 -13.76
C GLY A 105 -3.09 8.52 -12.68
N GLU A 106 -3.49 7.74 -11.67
CA GLU A 106 -2.59 7.29 -10.60
C GLU A 106 -1.88 5.99 -11.04
N GLU A 107 -0.66 5.73 -10.56
CA GLU A 107 0.04 4.48 -10.86
C GLU A 107 -0.60 3.30 -10.11
N VAL A 108 -0.65 2.12 -10.73
CA VAL A 108 -1.23 0.93 -10.09
C VAL A 108 -0.39 0.57 -8.85
N PRO A 109 -0.95 0.61 -7.64
CA PRO A 109 -0.20 0.26 -6.44
C PRO A 109 0.26 -1.21 -6.55
N PRO A 110 1.53 -1.52 -6.25
CA PRO A 110 2.02 -2.88 -6.29
C PRO A 110 1.21 -3.76 -5.35
N LYS A 111 1.05 -5.05 -5.70
CA LYS A 111 0.37 -6.00 -4.80
C LYS A 111 1.07 -5.97 -3.44
N PRO A 112 0.32 -5.86 -2.32
CA PRO A 112 0.94 -5.88 -1.01
C PRO A 112 1.62 -7.23 -0.86
N THR A 113 2.95 -7.22 -0.95
CA THR A 113 3.80 -8.38 -0.74
C THR A 113 4.26 -8.28 0.71
N PHE A 114 4.54 -9.41 1.37
CA PHE A 114 4.94 -9.41 2.78
C PHE A 114 6.07 -8.41 3.07
N LEU A 115 7.07 -8.33 2.17
CA LEU A 115 8.14 -7.34 2.25
C LEU A 115 7.68 -5.89 2.06
N SER A 116 6.69 -5.62 1.20
CA SER A 116 6.21 -4.25 0.98
C SER A 116 5.44 -3.72 2.18
N GLN A 117 4.84 -4.60 2.99
CA GLN A 117 4.27 -4.20 4.29
C GLN A 117 5.37 -3.69 5.22
N PHE A 118 6.50 -4.38 5.29
CA PHE A 118 7.68 -3.89 6.03
C PHE A 118 8.30 -2.64 5.40
N VAL A 119 8.28 -2.48 4.08
CA VAL A 119 8.75 -1.25 3.42
C VAL A 119 7.77 -0.09 3.61
N LEU A 120 6.46 -0.32 3.71
CA LEU A 120 5.47 0.72 4.00
C LEU A 120 5.51 1.14 5.46
N ILE A 121 5.62 0.18 6.39
CA ILE A 121 5.90 0.47 7.80
C ILE A 121 7.25 1.18 7.89
N GLY A 122 8.28 0.69 7.20
CA GLY A 122 9.60 1.28 7.13
C GLY A 122 9.57 2.71 6.60
N LYS A 123 8.85 2.99 5.51
CA LYS A 123 8.67 4.33 4.92
C LYS A 123 7.83 5.25 5.80
N ALA A 124 6.78 4.74 6.45
CA ALA A 124 5.98 5.53 7.39
C ALA A 124 6.82 5.90 8.62
N VAL A 125 7.56 4.94 9.18
CA VAL A 125 8.51 5.16 10.27
C VAL A 125 9.63 6.10 9.82
N TRP A 126 10.16 5.96 8.60
CA TRP A 126 11.19 6.85 8.06
C TRP A 126 10.66 8.26 7.82
N ALA A 127 9.42 8.43 7.36
CA ALA A 127 8.80 9.74 7.17
C ALA A 127 8.55 10.42 8.52
N GLU A 128 8.10 9.67 9.54
CA GLU A 128 7.99 10.18 10.91
C GLU A 128 9.37 10.53 11.51
N LEU A 129 10.39 9.70 11.29
CA LEU A 129 11.77 9.99 11.72
C LEU A 129 12.36 11.20 10.99
N TYR A 130 12.05 11.35 9.70
CA TYR A 130 12.53 12.44 8.85
C TYR A 130 11.85 13.77 9.20
N ASP A 131 10.54 13.75 9.48
CA ASP A 131 9.81 14.92 9.99
C ASP A 131 10.24 15.31 11.42
N ALA A 132 10.66 14.33 12.24
CA ALA A 132 11.32 14.60 13.52
C ALA A 132 12.72 15.20 13.34
N ALA A 133 13.48 14.76 12.32
CA ALA A 133 14.80 15.29 12.00
C ALA A 133 14.75 16.72 11.40
N GLN A 134 13.68 17.09 10.69
CA GLN A 134 13.49 18.44 10.15
C GLN A 134 12.76 19.41 11.12
N GLY A 135 12.65 19.07 12.40
CA GLY A 135 12.41 20.07 13.46
C GLY A 135 10.95 20.47 13.69
N LYS A 136 9.96 19.62 13.36
CA LYS A 136 8.58 19.80 13.86
C LYS A 136 8.30 19.09 15.18
N ALA A 137 9.16 18.16 15.59
CA ALA A 137 9.24 17.73 16.98
C ALA A 137 10.05 18.79 17.74
N GLY A 138 9.41 19.52 18.65
CA GLY A 138 10.08 20.49 19.52
C GLY A 138 11.26 19.88 20.27
N MET A 139 12.14 20.74 20.80
CA MET A 139 13.43 20.51 21.48
C MET A 139 13.61 19.18 22.25
N VAL A 140 12.53 18.59 22.75
CA VAL A 140 12.43 17.28 23.40
C VAL A 140 12.85 16.11 22.48
N GLY A 141 12.52 16.14 21.18
CA GLY A 141 12.83 15.05 20.25
C GLY A 141 14.32 14.88 19.99
N TYR A 142 15.04 15.99 19.83
CA TYR A 142 16.50 15.98 19.62
C TYR A 142 17.24 15.53 20.86
N ALA A 143 16.78 15.96 22.05
CA ALA A 143 17.36 15.53 23.32
C ALA A 143 17.30 14.01 23.50
N MET A 144 16.20 13.35 23.09
CA MET A 144 16.06 11.89 23.20
C MET A 144 17.00 11.12 22.27
N ILE A 145 17.20 11.59 21.04
CA ILE A 145 18.12 10.94 20.09
C ILE A 145 19.57 11.08 20.55
N VAL A 146 19.96 12.27 21.01
CA VAL A 146 21.31 12.52 21.55
C VAL A 146 21.55 11.68 22.81
N LEU A 147 20.58 11.62 23.73
CA LEU A 147 20.68 10.79 24.94
C LEU A 147 20.79 9.30 24.60
N MET A 148 20.00 8.81 23.63
CA MET A 148 20.09 7.42 23.16
C MET A 148 21.46 7.12 22.53
N GLY A 149 22.01 8.05 21.74
CA GLY A 149 23.35 7.90 21.16
C GLY A 149 24.45 7.83 22.22
N ILE A 150 24.39 8.70 23.24
CA ILE A 150 25.33 8.70 24.36
C ILE A 150 25.21 7.42 25.19
N LEU A 151 23.98 6.97 25.46
CA LEU A 151 23.73 5.75 26.23
C LEU A 151 24.31 4.52 25.53
N VAL A 152 24.06 4.37 24.21
CA VAL A 152 24.58 3.26 23.42
C VAL A 152 26.11 3.33 23.31
N GLY A 153 26.68 4.52 23.14
CA GLY A 153 28.13 4.73 23.13
C GLY A 153 28.79 4.34 24.46
N LEU A 154 28.20 4.75 25.59
CA LEU A 154 28.70 4.39 26.92
C LEU A 154 28.58 2.89 27.18
N LEU A 155 27.47 2.26 26.81
CA LEU A 155 27.30 0.81 26.91
C LEU A 155 28.34 0.07 26.05
N GLY A 156 28.57 0.51 24.82
CA GLY A 156 29.59 -0.07 23.94
C GLY A 156 31.00 0.07 24.52
N MET A 157 31.35 1.24 25.03
CA MET A 157 32.67 1.46 25.66
C MET A 157 32.86 0.62 26.92
N LEU A 158 31.80 0.46 27.72
CA LEU A 158 31.81 -0.39 28.92
C LEU A 158 31.98 -1.87 28.54
N VAL A 159 31.33 -2.34 27.48
CA VAL A 159 31.51 -3.70 26.96
C VAL A 159 32.95 -3.93 26.48
N VAL A 160 33.54 -3.01 25.72
CA VAL A 160 34.94 -3.12 25.27
C VAL A 160 35.91 -3.12 26.46
N PHE A 161 35.66 -2.28 27.45
CA PHE A 161 36.47 -2.24 28.67
C PHE A 161 36.37 -3.53 29.48
N LEU A 162 35.17 -4.09 29.63
CA LEU A 162 34.96 -5.38 30.28
C LEU A 162 35.63 -6.52 29.51
N ILE A 163 35.54 -6.54 28.17
CA ILE A 163 36.24 -7.52 27.34
C ILE A 163 37.74 -7.41 27.58
N THR A 164 38.31 -6.20 27.61
CA THR A 164 39.74 -5.97 27.84
C THR A 164 40.20 -6.47 29.23
N ILE A 165 39.38 -6.25 30.27
CA ILE A 165 39.66 -6.77 31.62
C ILE A 165 39.56 -8.30 31.66
N LEU A 166 38.55 -8.88 30.99
CA LEU A 166 38.34 -10.32 30.97
C LEU A 166 39.43 -11.04 30.17
N THR A 167 39.89 -10.49 29.05
CA THR A 167 41.04 -11.03 28.30
C THR A 167 42.32 -10.93 29.12
N GLY A 168 42.56 -9.81 29.81
CA GLY A 168 43.72 -9.68 30.69
C GLY A 168 43.72 -10.68 31.85
N ARG A 169 42.54 -11.08 32.35
CA ARG A 169 42.40 -12.11 33.39
C ARG A 169 42.48 -13.54 32.85
N TYR A 170 42.11 -13.77 31.59
CA TYR A 170 42.25 -15.06 30.93
C TYR A 170 43.72 -15.43 30.72
N ASP A 171 44.55 -14.46 30.30
CA ASP A 171 45.99 -14.65 30.12
C ASP A 171 46.73 -15.02 31.43
N ASP A 172 46.26 -14.58 32.60
CA ASP A 172 46.83 -14.96 33.89
C ASP A 172 46.44 -16.38 34.33
N VAL A 173 45.24 -16.86 33.97
CA VAL A 173 44.78 -18.23 34.33
C VAL A 173 45.56 -19.30 33.55
N ASP A 174 45.93 -19.04 32.30
CA ASP A 174 46.70 -19.97 31.49
C ASP A 174 48.16 -20.10 31.96
N LYS A 175 48.74 -19.05 32.57
CA LYS A 175 50.08 -19.12 33.18
C LYS A 175 50.14 -19.99 34.43
N VAL A 176 49.07 -20.06 35.22
CA VAL A 176 49.04 -20.86 36.46
C VAL A 176 48.85 -22.36 36.18
N LYS A 177 48.37 -22.72 34.99
CA LYS A 177 48.08 -24.12 34.61
C LYS A 177 49.20 -24.80 33.81
N GLY A 178 50.27 -24.06 33.52
CA GLY A 178 51.42 -24.49 32.71
C GLY A 178 52.67 -24.92 33.49
N ASP A 179 52.64 -24.83 34.83
CA ASP A 179 53.63 -25.41 35.76
C ASP A 179 53.03 -26.63 36.49
#